data_AF-A0AAV4STH3-F1
#
_entry.id   AF-A0AAV4STH3-F1
#
_cell.length_a   1.000
_cell.length_b   1.000
_cell.length_c   1.000
_cell.angle_alpha   90.00
_cell.angle_beta   90.00
_cell.angle_gamma   90.00
#
_symmetry.space_group_name_H-M   'P 1'
#
loop_
_entity.id
_entity.type
_entity.pdbx_description
1 polymer ?
#
loop_
_entity_poly.entity_id
_entity_poly.type
_entity_poly.pdbx_seq_one_letter_code
_entity_poly.pdbx_strand_id
1 'polypeptide(L)'
;MADLKEAAARKEILLLQEQLAKAEERLVIAERKKQEIEFELTGKLKKLEEENSSLLGKTNHFESLKAEKEELNEKLKQAEQQVTSVKMLENERDALKTENMTILKELEEMKSTQDDDLLQEKVESLEIIEKSLRSELEELKKNKEIVEVELAGLRDSFENEKKTLKSENEKLLKQISLLEKISSDPQSTASKDYIAVIRGECENAIKAKEEEMEAKLKNLVRDFCIQMDVKDNDCDKMVSELLEKNHDLEERLVKEHRKQISELQQNLFEKECALDEMRDNYEEALQEKEKKLKELQSTIKKLSESSQVGLNDIPTECSDWDDTWAVPDENMDISSPTACNESCKEHLQQIESLQSEVTKCNSEIKELKILLRLSPPESMVNSCRNDPSQSIPEPTEFEYLKNIIYEYMMGKEPVTLAKVIAAVLRFSDLQTQQVIRREEARHSTR
;
A
#
# COMPACT_ATOMS: atom_id res chain seq x y z
N MET A 1 42.52 103.62 -36.77
CA MET A 1 42.55 102.15 -36.98
C MET A 1 42.42 101.36 -35.68
N ALA A 2 43.06 101.78 -34.57
CA ALA A 2 42.92 101.13 -33.26
C ALA A 2 41.49 101.27 -32.67
N ASP A 3 40.93 102.48 -32.64
CA ASP A 3 39.60 102.72 -32.04
C ASP A 3 38.46 102.00 -32.78
N LEU A 4 38.58 101.80 -34.09
CA LEU A 4 37.63 101.01 -34.90
C LEU A 4 37.69 99.52 -34.56
N LYS A 5 38.91 98.99 -34.30
CA LYS A 5 39.08 97.60 -33.85
C LYS A 5 38.54 97.41 -32.43
N GLU A 6 38.74 98.40 -31.56
CA GLU A 6 38.20 98.36 -30.20
C GLU A 6 36.67 98.43 -30.17
N ALA A 7 36.05 99.31 -30.98
CA ALA A 7 34.60 99.38 -31.10
C ALA A 7 34.00 98.09 -31.70
N ALA A 8 34.67 97.47 -32.67
CA ALA A 8 34.26 96.17 -33.23
C ALA A 8 34.34 95.05 -32.17
N ALA A 9 35.43 94.98 -31.41
CA ALA A 9 35.59 94.01 -30.33
C ALA A 9 34.54 94.20 -29.22
N ARG A 10 34.22 95.44 -28.82
CA ARG A 10 33.15 95.72 -27.85
C ARG A 10 31.78 95.27 -28.36
N LYS A 11 31.48 95.48 -29.64
CA LYS A 11 30.23 95.03 -30.26
C LYS A 11 30.14 93.50 -30.31
N GLU A 12 31.26 92.82 -30.60
CA GLU A 12 31.36 91.36 -30.58
C GLU A 12 31.20 90.80 -29.15
N ILE A 13 31.82 91.41 -28.15
CA ILE A 13 31.65 91.04 -26.74
C ILE A 13 30.19 91.19 -26.30
N LEU A 14 29.53 92.31 -26.65
CA LEU A 14 28.11 92.50 -26.34
C LEU A 14 27.22 91.45 -27.02
N LEU A 15 27.51 91.10 -28.27
CA LEU A 15 26.79 90.04 -28.99
C LEU A 15 26.98 88.68 -28.29
N LEU A 16 28.21 88.35 -27.88
CA LEU A 16 28.51 87.12 -27.16
C LEU A 16 27.85 87.09 -25.78
N GLN A 17 27.79 88.21 -25.06
CA GLN A 17 27.08 88.33 -23.78
C GLN A 17 25.57 88.11 -23.95
N GLU A 18 24.96 88.67 -24.99
CA GLU A 18 23.55 88.44 -25.30
C GLU A 18 23.27 86.98 -25.68
N GLN A 19 24.16 86.37 -26.47
CA GLN A 19 24.07 84.95 -26.82
C GLN A 19 24.23 84.05 -25.59
N LEU A 20 25.15 84.38 -24.68
CA LEU A 20 25.36 83.67 -23.42
C LEU A 20 24.11 83.77 -22.53
N ALA A 21 23.56 84.97 -22.35
CA ALA A 21 22.34 85.18 -21.57
C ALA A 21 21.14 84.39 -22.15
N LYS A 22 20.98 84.38 -23.48
CA LYS A 22 19.96 83.57 -24.15
C LYS A 22 20.19 82.06 -23.98
N ALA A 23 21.44 81.61 -23.96
CA ALA A 23 21.78 80.22 -23.72
C ALA A 23 21.49 79.81 -22.26
N GLU A 24 21.83 80.67 -21.30
CA GLU A 24 21.53 80.48 -19.88
C GLU A 24 20.02 80.41 -19.61
N GLU A 25 19.24 81.33 -20.20
CA GLU A 25 17.77 81.30 -20.10
C GLU A 25 17.19 80.00 -20.67
N ARG A 26 17.67 79.56 -21.84
CA ARG A 26 17.27 78.28 -22.45
C ARG A 26 17.63 77.09 -21.56
N LEU A 27 18.79 77.12 -20.91
CA LEU A 27 19.22 76.06 -19.99
C LEU A 27 18.32 76.01 -18.76
N VAL A 28 17.96 77.15 -18.15
CA VAL A 28 17.03 77.21 -17.01
C VAL A 28 15.64 76.68 -17.39
N ILE A 29 15.13 77.04 -18.58
CA ILE A 29 13.85 76.51 -19.08
C ILE A 29 13.94 75.00 -19.31
N ALA A 30 15.04 74.50 -19.88
CA ALA A 30 15.25 73.07 -20.07
C ALA A 30 15.32 72.31 -18.75
N GLU A 31 16.01 72.85 -17.74
CA GLU A 31 16.14 72.21 -16.43
C GLU A 31 14.79 72.18 -15.68
N ARG A 32 13.98 73.24 -15.77
CA ARG A 32 12.60 73.21 -15.21
C ARG A 32 11.74 72.16 -15.90
N LYS A 33 11.77 72.08 -17.23
CA LYS A 33 11.03 71.06 -17.99
C LYS A 33 11.49 69.66 -17.62
N LYS A 34 12.79 69.45 -17.45
CA LYS A 34 13.35 68.18 -16.98
C LYS A 34 12.83 67.82 -15.59
N GLN A 35 12.82 68.75 -14.65
CA GLN A 35 12.29 68.53 -13.30
C GLN A 35 10.79 68.22 -13.30
N GLU A 36 9.99 68.91 -14.12
CA GLU A 36 8.57 68.62 -14.30
C GLU A 36 8.34 67.20 -14.83
N ILE A 37 9.11 66.80 -15.85
CA ILE A 37 9.04 65.44 -16.41
C ILE A 37 9.48 64.40 -15.37
N GLU A 38 10.55 64.65 -14.61
CA GLU A 38 11.00 63.76 -13.53
C GLU A 38 9.94 63.61 -12.44
N PHE A 39 9.26 64.70 -12.06
CA PHE A 39 8.16 64.65 -11.09
C PHE A 39 6.96 63.84 -11.63
N GLU A 40 6.58 64.03 -12.89
CA GLU A 40 5.51 63.24 -13.51
C GLU A 40 5.88 61.76 -13.62
N LEU A 41 7.12 61.44 -14.01
CA LEU A 41 7.60 60.07 -14.12
C LEU A 41 7.64 59.37 -12.76
N THR A 42 8.15 60.04 -11.71
CA THR A 42 8.16 59.48 -10.35
C THR A 42 6.75 59.27 -9.79
N GLY A 43 5.81 60.17 -10.10
CA GLY A 43 4.40 60.00 -9.74
C GLY A 43 3.74 58.81 -10.43
N LYS A 44 4.01 58.61 -11.74
CA LYS A 44 3.54 57.43 -12.49
C LYS A 44 4.16 56.14 -11.97
N LEU A 45 5.44 56.17 -11.61
CA LEU A 45 6.16 55.01 -11.07
C LEU A 45 5.53 54.55 -9.74
N LYS A 46 5.25 55.49 -8.82
CA LYS A 46 4.57 55.16 -7.55
C LYS A 46 3.18 54.54 -7.74
N LYS A 47 2.38 55.07 -8.68
CA LYS A 47 1.06 54.48 -8.99
C LYS A 47 1.18 53.05 -9.51
N LEU A 48 2.15 52.80 -10.39
CA LEU A 48 2.42 51.45 -10.89
C LEU A 48 2.91 50.51 -9.79
N GLU A 49 3.72 50.99 -8.83
CA GLU A 49 4.14 50.21 -7.66
C GLU A 49 2.96 49.84 -6.75
N GLU A 50 2.04 50.77 -6.51
CA GLU A 50 0.81 50.53 -5.72
C GLU A 50 -0.12 49.52 -6.43
N GLU A 51 -0.32 49.68 -7.75
CA GLU A 51 -1.11 48.75 -8.56
C GLU A 51 -0.49 47.35 -8.57
N ASN A 52 0.83 47.24 -8.76
CA ASN A 52 1.55 45.96 -8.69
C ASN A 52 1.43 45.31 -7.31
N SER A 53 1.52 46.09 -6.23
CA SER A 53 1.34 45.59 -4.87
C SER A 53 -0.09 45.06 -4.64
N SER A 54 -1.10 45.76 -5.16
CA SER A 54 -2.49 45.32 -5.11
C SER A 54 -2.73 44.04 -5.93
N LEU A 55 -2.17 43.97 -7.13
CA LEU A 55 -2.26 42.78 -7.99
C LEU A 55 -1.57 41.58 -7.34
N LEU A 56 -0.38 41.76 -6.76
CA LEU A 56 0.32 40.70 -6.03
C LEU A 56 -0.53 40.18 -4.86
N GLY A 57 -1.17 41.07 -4.10
CA GLY A 57 -2.09 40.67 -3.04
C GLY A 57 -3.29 39.85 -3.55
N LYS A 58 -3.87 40.24 -4.70
CA LYS A 58 -4.95 39.47 -5.34
C LYS A 58 -4.47 38.11 -5.85
N THR A 59 -3.26 38.03 -6.42
CA THR A 59 -2.65 36.76 -6.85
C THR A 59 -2.47 35.81 -5.68
N ASN A 60 -1.91 36.29 -4.56
CA ASN A 60 -1.73 35.47 -3.35
C ASN A 60 -3.08 34.98 -2.79
N HIS A 61 -4.11 35.82 -2.80
CA HIS A 61 -5.44 35.40 -2.37
C HIS A 61 -6.05 34.33 -3.29
N PHE A 62 -5.86 34.46 -4.61
CA PHE A 62 -6.29 33.47 -5.57
C PHE A 62 -5.56 32.14 -5.40
N GLU A 63 -4.25 32.16 -5.11
CA GLU A 63 -3.48 30.97 -4.78
C GLU A 63 -3.98 30.29 -3.50
N SER A 64 -4.32 31.06 -2.46
CA SER A 64 -4.92 30.53 -1.23
C SER A 64 -6.28 29.88 -1.49
N LEU A 65 -7.15 30.50 -2.30
CA LEU A 65 -8.45 29.94 -2.67
C LEU A 65 -8.30 28.67 -3.52
N LYS A 66 -7.27 28.62 -4.39
CA LYS A 66 -6.97 27.44 -5.18
C LYS A 66 -6.53 26.28 -4.27
N ALA A 67 -5.69 26.53 -3.28
CA ALA A 67 -5.29 25.53 -2.29
C ALA A 67 -6.48 25.00 -1.47
N GLU A 68 -7.36 25.88 -1.00
CA GLU A 68 -8.57 25.49 -0.27
C GLU A 68 -9.52 24.65 -1.15
N LYS A 69 -9.67 25.01 -2.42
CA LYS A 69 -10.46 24.23 -3.39
C LYS A 69 -9.86 22.83 -3.60
N GLU A 70 -8.55 22.72 -3.71
CA GLU A 70 -7.86 21.43 -3.84
C GLU A 70 -8.04 20.56 -2.58
N GLU A 71 -7.96 21.15 -1.38
CA GLU A 71 -8.23 20.45 -0.12
C GLU A 71 -9.67 19.94 -0.02
N LEU A 72 -10.65 20.77 -0.39
CA LEU A 72 -12.07 20.38 -0.41
C LEU A 72 -12.34 19.27 -1.43
N ASN A 73 -11.67 19.32 -2.59
CA ASN A 73 -11.82 18.29 -3.62
C ASN A 73 -11.27 16.94 -3.15
N GLU A 74 -10.16 16.93 -2.41
CA GLU A 74 -9.61 15.71 -1.82
C GLU A 74 -10.52 15.15 -0.73
N LYS A 75 -11.08 16.02 0.13
CA LYS A 75 -12.09 15.60 1.14
C LYS A 75 -13.34 15.03 0.48
N LEU A 76 -13.81 15.62 -0.62
CA LEU A 76 -14.95 15.11 -1.39
C LEU A 76 -14.66 13.71 -1.94
N LYS A 77 -13.49 13.51 -2.55
CA LYS A 77 -13.07 12.20 -3.07
C LYS A 77 -12.98 11.14 -1.98
N GLN A 78 -12.49 11.50 -0.79
CA GLN A 78 -12.46 10.60 0.37
C GLN A 78 -13.88 10.25 0.85
N ALA A 79 -14.80 11.22 0.89
CA ALA A 79 -16.19 10.98 1.24
C ALA A 79 -16.89 10.07 0.22
N GLU A 80 -16.65 10.25 -1.08
CA GLU A 80 -17.17 9.39 -2.13
C GLU A 80 -16.66 7.95 -1.99
N GLN A 81 -15.38 7.76 -1.69
CA GLN A 81 -14.81 6.44 -1.41
C GLN A 81 -15.47 5.77 -0.19
N GLN A 82 -15.71 6.52 0.88
CA GLN A 82 -16.42 6.00 2.06
C GLN A 82 -17.85 5.58 1.71
N VAL A 83 -18.58 6.37 0.93
CA VAL A 83 -19.93 6.02 0.47
C VAL A 83 -19.92 4.73 -0.36
N THR A 84 -18.95 4.54 -1.26
CA THR A 84 -18.84 3.29 -2.01
C THR A 84 -18.57 2.08 -1.10
N SER A 85 -17.73 2.25 -0.08
CA SER A 85 -17.45 1.19 0.90
C SER A 85 -18.70 0.82 1.72
N VAL A 86 -19.46 1.81 2.20
CA VAL A 86 -20.72 1.57 2.91
C VAL A 86 -21.72 0.83 2.02
N LYS A 87 -21.84 1.20 0.74
CA LYS A 87 -22.74 0.53 -0.20
C LYS A 87 -22.37 -0.94 -0.43
N MET A 88 -21.08 -1.28 -0.43
CA MET A 88 -20.62 -2.67 -0.51
C MET A 88 -21.02 -3.48 0.73
N LEU A 89 -20.86 -2.89 1.93
CA LEU A 89 -21.27 -3.51 3.19
C LEU A 89 -22.80 -3.70 3.28
N GLU A 90 -23.58 -2.77 2.73
CA GLU A 90 -25.03 -2.91 2.64
C GLU A 90 -25.45 -4.08 1.74
N ASN A 91 -24.79 -4.24 0.58
CA ASN A 91 -25.03 -5.37 -0.31
C ASN A 91 -24.67 -6.72 0.37
N GLU A 92 -23.56 -6.77 1.11
CA GLU A 92 -23.16 -7.97 1.86
C GLU A 92 -24.16 -8.30 2.98
N ARG A 93 -24.61 -7.29 3.72
CA ARG A 93 -25.65 -7.45 4.76
C ARG A 93 -26.93 -8.02 4.16
N ASP A 94 -27.36 -7.53 3.00
CA ASP A 94 -28.58 -7.99 2.35
C ASP A 94 -28.43 -9.43 1.82
N ALA A 95 -27.25 -9.78 1.28
CA ALA A 95 -26.92 -11.17 0.91
C ALA A 95 -26.97 -12.12 2.11
N LEU A 96 -26.31 -11.76 3.23
CA LEU A 96 -26.36 -12.53 4.47
C LEU A 96 -27.77 -12.64 5.03
N LYS A 97 -28.61 -11.61 4.88
CA LYS A 97 -30.01 -11.66 5.29
C LYS A 97 -30.80 -12.68 4.45
N THR A 98 -30.54 -12.76 3.15
CA THR A 98 -31.18 -13.78 2.30
C THR A 98 -30.72 -15.19 2.65
N GLU A 99 -29.42 -15.38 2.91
CA GLU A 99 -28.85 -16.67 3.32
C GLU A 99 -29.43 -17.15 4.66
N ASN A 100 -29.52 -16.25 5.65
CA ASN A 100 -30.15 -16.54 6.93
C ASN A 100 -31.63 -16.93 6.79
N MET A 101 -32.37 -16.31 5.86
CA MET A 101 -33.76 -16.68 5.59
C MET A 101 -33.88 -18.07 4.94
N THR A 102 -32.94 -18.46 4.07
CA THR A 102 -32.89 -19.83 3.53
C THR A 102 -32.53 -20.85 4.60
N ILE A 103 -31.53 -20.58 5.43
CA ILE A 103 -31.15 -21.48 6.53
C ILE A 103 -32.31 -21.67 7.50
N LEU A 104 -33.03 -20.60 7.86
CA LEU A 104 -34.21 -20.72 8.74
C LEU A 104 -35.30 -21.61 8.13
N LYS A 105 -35.55 -21.51 6.82
CA LYS A 105 -36.51 -22.39 6.14
C LYS A 105 -36.05 -23.84 6.14
N GLU A 106 -34.78 -24.09 5.82
CA GLU A 106 -34.20 -25.44 5.87
C GLU A 106 -34.26 -26.03 7.29
N LEU A 107 -34.01 -25.22 8.31
CA LEU A 107 -34.09 -25.64 9.72
C LEU A 107 -35.54 -25.97 10.11
N GLU A 108 -36.52 -25.19 9.64
CA GLU A 108 -37.94 -25.45 9.86
C GLU A 108 -38.43 -26.70 9.11
N GLU A 109 -37.96 -26.92 7.87
CA GLU A 109 -38.20 -28.15 7.12
C GLU A 109 -37.58 -29.36 7.83
N MET A 110 -36.31 -29.29 8.24
CA MET A 110 -35.64 -30.33 9.02
C MET A 110 -36.39 -30.63 10.32
N LYS A 111 -36.83 -29.61 11.05
CA LYS A 111 -37.62 -29.76 12.28
C LYS A 111 -38.99 -30.40 12.03
N SER A 112 -39.60 -30.17 10.87
CA SER A 112 -40.85 -30.83 10.48
C SER A 112 -40.66 -32.29 10.03
N THR A 113 -39.45 -32.65 9.57
CA THR A 113 -39.10 -34.01 9.10
C THR A 113 -38.41 -34.88 10.15
N GLN A 114 -37.91 -34.31 11.25
CA GLN A 114 -37.17 -35.03 12.30
C GLN A 114 -38.09 -35.44 13.46
N ASP A 115 -38.81 -36.54 13.25
CA ASP A 115 -39.44 -37.46 14.21
C ASP A 115 -39.52 -37.03 15.69
N ASP A 116 -40.66 -36.43 16.08
CA ASP A 116 -41.07 -36.28 17.48
C ASP A 116 -41.13 -37.66 18.19
N ASP A 117 -41.41 -38.75 17.48
CA ASP A 117 -41.54 -40.10 18.05
C ASP A 117 -40.17 -40.72 18.46
N LEU A 118 -39.10 -40.52 17.69
CA LEU A 118 -37.75 -41.04 18.03
C LEU A 118 -37.08 -40.23 19.14
N LEU A 119 -37.38 -38.92 19.21
CA LEU A 119 -36.93 -38.06 20.30
C LEU A 119 -37.63 -38.43 21.61
N GLN A 120 -38.93 -38.73 21.56
CA GLN A 120 -39.67 -39.14 22.75
C GLN A 120 -39.18 -40.48 23.32
N GLU A 121 -38.90 -41.48 22.49
CA GLU A 121 -38.34 -42.77 22.95
C GLU A 121 -36.93 -42.62 23.58
N LYS A 122 -36.10 -41.71 23.03
CA LYS A 122 -34.80 -41.38 23.62
C LYS A 122 -34.92 -40.62 24.94
N VAL A 123 -35.88 -39.71 25.06
CA VAL A 123 -36.13 -38.98 26.31
C VAL A 123 -36.62 -39.95 27.40
N GLU A 124 -37.55 -40.84 27.06
CA GLU A 124 -38.06 -41.85 28.01
C GLU A 124 -36.96 -42.82 28.47
N SER A 125 -36.07 -43.27 27.56
CA SER A 125 -34.93 -44.12 27.93
C SER A 125 -33.89 -43.38 28.78
N LEU A 126 -33.61 -42.11 28.49
CA LEU A 126 -32.71 -41.29 29.31
C LEU A 126 -33.29 -41.00 30.71
N GLU A 127 -34.60 -40.78 30.83
CA GLU A 127 -35.26 -40.62 32.14
C GLU A 127 -35.14 -41.87 33.02
N ILE A 128 -35.23 -43.07 32.44
CA ILE A 128 -35.06 -44.32 33.18
C ILE A 128 -33.61 -44.43 33.68
N ILE A 129 -32.64 -44.09 32.85
CA ILE A 129 -31.22 -44.09 33.22
C ILE A 129 -30.94 -43.06 34.32
N GLU A 130 -31.49 -41.84 34.22
CA GLU A 130 -31.34 -40.79 35.23
C GLU A 130 -31.90 -41.24 36.58
N LYS A 131 -33.08 -41.87 36.59
CA LYS A 131 -33.69 -42.41 37.82
C LYS A 131 -32.81 -43.50 38.46
N SER A 132 -32.22 -44.38 37.64
CA SER A 132 -31.28 -45.41 38.10
C SER A 132 -30.03 -44.78 38.74
N LEU A 133 -29.40 -43.82 38.05
CA LEU A 133 -28.19 -43.14 38.55
C LEU A 133 -28.46 -42.35 39.83
N ARG A 134 -29.63 -41.70 39.95
CA ARG A 134 -30.04 -41.02 41.19
C ARG A 134 -30.16 -42.00 42.36
N SER A 135 -30.71 -43.20 42.13
CA SER A 135 -30.79 -44.24 43.18
C SER A 135 -29.40 -44.69 43.63
N GLU A 136 -28.49 -44.94 42.69
CA GLU A 136 -27.12 -45.35 42.98
C GLU A 136 -26.33 -44.25 43.71
N LEU A 137 -26.55 -42.98 43.36
CA LEU A 137 -25.94 -41.84 44.04
C LEU A 137 -26.42 -41.72 45.49
N GLU A 138 -27.71 -41.97 45.76
CA GLU A 138 -28.24 -42.00 47.12
C GLU A 138 -27.69 -43.19 47.94
N GLU A 139 -27.46 -44.35 47.32
CA GLU A 139 -26.76 -45.46 47.98
C GLU A 139 -25.30 -45.12 48.29
N LEU A 140 -24.58 -44.50 47.35
CA LEU A 140 -23.21 -44.04 47.57
C LEU A 140 -23.11 -42.98 48.66
N LYS A 141 -24.09 -42.07 48.78
CA LYS A 141 -24.15 -41.11 49.88
C LYS A 141 -24.30 -41.81 51.23
N LYS A 142 -25.19 -42.80 51.33
CA LYS A 142 -25.34 -43.59 52.58
C LYS A 142 -24.05 -44.32 52.92
N ASN A 143 -23.39 -44.93 51.94
CA ASN A 143 -22.11 -45.61 52.15
C ASN A 143 -21.02 -44.64 52.60
N LYS A 144 -20.96 -43.44 52.01
CA LYS A 144 -20.04 -42.38 52.44
C LYS A 144 -20.30 -41.99 53.90
N GLU A 145 -21.55 -41.79 54.28
CA GLU A 145 -21.91 -41.44 55.66
C GLU A 145 -21.50 -42.53 56.66
N ILE A 146 -21.68 -43.81 56.30
CA ILE A 146 -21.21 -44.95 57.11
C ILE A 146 -19.69 -44.90 57.30
N VAL A 147 -18.93 -44.70 56.22
CA VAL A 147 -17.46 -44.61 56.28
C VAL A 147 -17.00 -43.40 57.10
N GLU A 148 -17.68 -42.27 57.00
CA GLU A 148 -17.37 -41.08 57.82
C GLU A 148 -17.59 -41.34 59.30
N VAL A 149 -18.65 -42.06 59.67
CA VAL A 149 -18.90 -42.49 61.05
C VAL A 149 -17.83 -43.46 61.53
N GLU A 150 -17.43 -44.44 60.72
CA GLU A 150 -16.34 -45.38 61.05
C GLU A 150 -14.99 -44.66 61.23
N LEU A 151 -14.65 -43.72 60.36
CA LEU A 151 -13.44 -42.90 60.47
C LEU A 151 -13.45 -42.02 61.72
N ALA A 152 -14.61 -41.46 62.09
CA ALA A 152 -14.76 -40.71 63.33
C ALA A 152 -14.53 -41.62 64.55
N GLY A 153 -15.11 -42.82 64.56
CA GLY A 153 -14.88 -43.81 65.61
C GLY A 153 -13.41 -44.22 65.74
N LEU A 154 -12.72 -44.42 64.62
CA LEU A 154 -11.29 -44.74 64.61
C LEU A 154 -10.44 -43.57 65.15
N ARG A 155 -10.78 -42.33 64.76
CA ARG A 155 -10.12 -41.12 65.26
C ARG A 155 -10.26 -40.98 66.77
N ASP A 156 -11.45 -41.22 67.31
CA ASP A 156 -11.70 -41.15 68.76
C ASP A 156 -10.91 -42.24 69.51
N SER A 157 -10.82 -43.45 68.94
CA SER A 157 -9.96 -44.51 69.47
C SER A 157 -8.49 -44.09 69.52
N PHE A 158 -7.95 -43.53 68.42
CA PHE A 158 -6.58 -43.03 68.36
C PHE A 158 -6.32 -41.88 69.35
N GLU A 159 -7.26 -40.96 69.52
CA GLU A 159 -7.10 -39.85 70.47
C GLU A 159 -7.13 -40.35 71.92
N ASN A 160 -7.90 -41.41 72.21
CA ASN A 160 -7.87 -42.07 73.52
C ASN A 160 -6.53 -42.77 73.76
N GLU A 161 -5.99 -43.50 72.78
CA GLU A 161 -4.66 -44.12 72.88
C GLU A 161 -3.54 -43.07 73.02
N LYS A 162 -3.64 -41.95 72.31
CA LYS A 162 -2.71 -40.83 72.45
C LYS A 162 -2.75 -40.22 73.86
N LYS A 163 -3.94 -40.13 74.48
CA LYS A 163 -4.08 -39.67 75.88
C LYS A 163 -3.46 -40.66 76.85
N THR A 164 -3.65 -41.97 76.67
CA THR A 164 -3.02 -42.98 77.52
C THR A 164 -1.50 -42.93 77.41
N LEU A 165 -0.94 -42.86 76.19
CA LEU A 165 0.50 -42.71 75.95
C LEU A 165 1.07 -41.42 76.53
N LYS A 166 0.34 -40.29 76.45
CA LYS A 166 0.76 -39.03 77.11
C LYS A 166 0.85 -39.17 78.62
N SER A 167 -0.13 -39.83 79.25
CA SER A 167 -0.11 -40.07 80.69
C SER A 167 1.05 -40.98 81.12
N GLU A 168 1.45 -41.92 80.27
CA GLU A 168 2.61 -42.78 80.48
C GLU A 168 3.92 -42.00 80.31
N ASN A 169 4.03 -41.15 79.28
CA ASN A 169 5.16 -40.25 79.10
C ASN A 169 5.34 -39.28 80.27
N GLU A 170 4.26 -38.74 80.84
CA GLU A 170 4.36 -37.92 82.06
C GLU A 170 4.91 -38.70 83.25
N LYS A 171 4.58 -39.99 83.38
CA LYS A 171 5.15 -40.84 84.43
C LYS A 171 6.65 -41.06 84.21
N LEU A 172 7.07 -41.28 82.96
CA LEU A 172 8.48 -41.42 82.59
C LEU A 172 9.26 -40.11 82.81
N LEU A 173 8.70 -38.96 82.45
CA LEU A 173 9.29 -37.64 82.69
C LEU A 173 9.49 -37.36 84.20
N LYS A 174 8.54 -37.77 85.05
CA LYS A 174 8.69 -37.67 86.50
C LYS A 174 9.83 -38.57 87.02
N GLN A 175 10.03 -39.75 86.44
CA GLN A 175 11.20 -40.60 86.74
C GLN A 175 12.52 -39.94 86.32
N ILE A 176 12.56 -39.32 85.13
CA ILE A 176 13.74 -38.60 84.63
C ILE A 176 14.06 -37.40 85.54
N SER A 177 13.06 -36.63 85.95
CA SER A 177 13.24 -35.50 86.87
C SER A 177 13.80 -35.94 88.23
N LEU A 178 13.43 -37.15 88.69
CA LEU A 178 13.99 -37.73 89.92
C LEU A 178 15.48 -38.09 89.75
N LEU A 179 15.86 -38.59 88.57
CA LEU A 179 17.24 -38.92 88.20
C LEU A 179 18.11 -37.65 88.03
N GLU A 180 17.58 -36.59 87.43
CA GLU A 180 18.28 -35.30 87.29
C GLU A 180 18.62 -34.68 88.65
N LYS A 181 17.73 -34.84 89.64
CA LYS A 181 17.92 -34.36 91.02
C LYS A 181 19.06 -35.06 91.76
N ILE A 182 19.47 -36.25 91.30
CA ILE A 182 20.61 -37.01 91.83
C ILE A 182 21.93 -36.54 91.20
N SER A 183 21.89 -35.83 90.06
CA SER A 183 23.10 -35.48 89.28
C SER A 183 23.76 -34.13 89.63
N SER A 184 23.22 -33.36 90.58
CA SER A 184 23.73 -32.03 90.95
C SER A 184 24.86 -32.07 92.01
N ASP A 185 26.01 -32.65 91.63
CA ASP A 185 27.30 -32.51 92.35
C ASP A 185 28.32 -31.79 91.43
N PRO A 186 28.78 -30.56 91.76
CA PRO A 186 29.33 -29.63 90.77
C PRO A 186 30.87 -29.63 90.72
N GLN A 187 31.47 -30.77 90.36
CA GLN A 187 32.90 -30.79 90.08
C GLN A 187 33.29 -31.87 89.06
N SER A 188 32.99 -31.63 87.78
CA SER A 188 33.44 -32.49 86.69
C SER A 188 33.45 -31.77 85.34
N THR A 189 34.17 -32.35 84.39
CA THR A 189 34.35 -31.99 82.97
C THR A 189 33.06 -31.71 82.18
N ALA A 190 31.88 -31.93 82.77
CA ALA A 190 30.55 -31.82 82.18
C ALA A 190 30.16 -30.42 81.66
N SER A 191 30.69 -29.32 82.22
CA SER A 191 30.37 -27.97 81.72
C SER A 191 30.99 -27.68 80.35
N LYS A 192 32.17 -28.24 80.06
CA LYS A 192 32.78 -28.15 78.72
C LYS A 192 32.01 -29.00 77.71
N ASP A 193 31.54 -30.16 78.12
CA ASP A 193 30.73 -31.04 77.27
C ASP A 193 29.39 -30.37 76.92
N TYR A 194 28.76 -29.66 77.86
CA TYR A 194 27.51 -28.92 77.60
C TYR A 194 27.67 -27.76 76.59
N ILE A 195 28.77 -26.99 76.69
CA ILE A 195 29.08 -25.93 75.71
C ILE A 195 29.39 -26.52 74.33
N ALA A 196 30.02 -27.70 74.27
CA ALA A 196 30.27 -28.39 73.01
C ALA A 196 28.97 -28.86 72.34
N VAL A 197 28.00 -29.34 73.13
CA VAL A 197 26.66 -29.73 72.63
C VAL A 197 25.92 -28.55 72.02
N ILE A 198 25.82 -27.41 72.72
CA ILE A 198 25.13 -26.22 72.18
C ILE A 198 25.79 -25.71 70.90
N ARG A 199 27.13 -25.73 70.83
CA ARG A 199 27.86 -25.34 69.62
C ARG A 199 27.50 -26.26 68.45
N GLY A 200 27.46 -27.57 68.68
CA GLY A 200 27.04 -28.54 67.67
C GLY A 200 25.60 -28.32 67.20
N GLU A 201 24.67 -27.99 68.10
CA GLU A 201 23.28 -27.69 67.76
C GLU A 201 23.16 -26.42 66.90
N CYS A 202 23.87 -25.34 67.23
CA CYS A 202 23.90 -24.12 66.42
C CYS A 202 24.50 -24.38 65.03
N GLU A 203 25.58 -25.15 64.95
CA GLU A 203 26.24 -25.47 63.68
C GLU A 203 25.36 -26.35 62.79
N ASN A 204 24.64 -27.30 63.38
CA ASN A 204 23.63 -28.10 62.67
C ASN A 204 22.45 -27.25 62.20
N ALA A 205 22.00 -26.28 63.00
CA ALA A 205 20.92 -25.38 62.61
C ALA A 205 21.31 -24.46 61.44
N ILE A 206 22.56 -23.98 61.41
CA ILE A 206 23.10 -23.21 60.28
C ILE A 206 23.14 -24.08 59.02
N LYS A 207 23.69 -25.29 59.09
CA LYS A 207 23.72 -26.22 57.95
C LYS A 207 22.33 -26.55 57.42
N ALA A 208 21.37 -26.82 58.30
CA ALA A 208 19.99 -27.06 57.90
C ALA A 208 19.36 -25.85 57.18
N LYS A 209 19.70 -24.62 57.58
CA LYS A 209 19.24 -23.40 56.92
C LYS A 209 19.93 -23.16 55.58
N GLU A 210 21.22 -23.48 55.47
CA GLU A 210 21.96 -23.44 54.20
C GLU A 210 21.37 -24.43 53.19
N GLU A 211 21.10 -25.67 53.61
CA GLU A 211 20.45 -26.70 52.79
C GLU A 211 19.03 -26.27 52.35
N GLU A 212 18.25 -25.66 53.25
CA GLU A 212 16.92 -25.13 52.93
C GLU A 212 16.99 -24.01 51.86
N MET A 213 17.95 -23.09 52.00
CA MET A 213 18.14 -22.00 51.04
C MET A 213 18.67 -22.51 49.69
N GLU A 214 19.58 -23.49 49.70
CA GLU A 214 20.06 -24.14 48.49
C GLU A 214 18.93 -24.87 47.76
N ALA A 215 18.05 -25.57 48.48
CA ALA A 215 16.88 -26.21 47.91
C ALA A 215 15.90 -25.20 47.28
N LYS A 216 15.65 -24.06 47.94
CA LYS A 216 14.84 -22.97 47.39
C LYS A 216 15.45 -22.38 46.12
N LEU A 217 16.77 -22.16 46.11
CA LEU A 217 17.47 -21.64 44.94
C LEU A 217 17.40 -22.64 43.77
N LYS A 218 17.62 -23.94 44.03
CA LYS A 218 17.49 -24.99 43.01
C LYS A 218 16.07 -25.07 42.46
N ASN A 219 15.05 -24.95 43.30
CA ASN A 219 13.66 -24.93 42.86
C ASN A 219 13.37 -23.71 41.98
N LEU A 220 13.81 -22.52 42.40
CA LEU A 220 13.63 -21.30 41.63
C LEU A 220 14.29 -21.39 40.24
N VAL A 221 15.53 -21.90 40.18
CA VAL A 221 16.22 -22.13 38.90
C VAL A 221 15.46 -23.12 38.02
N ARG A 222 14.95 -24.22 38.60
CA ARG A 222 14.15 -25.20 37.87
C ARG A 222 12.87 -24.58 37.32
N ASP A 223 12.17 -23.79 38.11
CA ASP A 223 10.93 -23.12 37.71
C ASP A 223 11.19 -22.10 36.58
N PHE A 224 12.31 -21.37 36.64
CA PHE A 224 12.72 -20.48 35.55
C PHE A 224 13.08 -21.24 34.27
N CYS A 225 13.79 -22.37 34.36
CA CYS A 225 14.07 -23.21 33.20
C CYS A 225 12.77 -23.71 32.55
N ILE A 226 11.83 -24.22 33.35
CA ILE A 226 10.53 -24.69 32.84
C ILE A 226 9.75 -23.54 32.19
N GLN A 227 9.75 -22.35 32.80
CA GLN A 227 9.07 -21.19 32.26
C GLN A 227 9.68 -20.73 30.92
N MET A 228 11.00 -20.78 30.79
CA MET A 228 11.69 -20.50 29.53
C MET A 228 11.31 -21.53 28.46
N ASP A 229 11.35 -22.83 28.78
CA ASP A 229 10.97 -23.88 27.84
C ASP A 229 9.51 -23.73 27.37
N VAL A 230 8.59 -23.38 28.27
CA VAL A 230 7.18 -23.11 27.91
C VAL A 230 7.08 -21.89 27.00
N LYS A 231 7.81 -20.81 27.30
CA LYS A 231 7.80 -19.60 26.47
C LYS A 231 8.40 -19.81 25.09
N ASP A 232 9.48 -20.57 24.98
CA ASP A 232 10.10 -20.92 23.71
C ASP A 232 9.13 -21.79 22.88
N ASN A 233 8.48 -22.79 23.49
CA ASN A 233 7.45 -23.59 22.83
C ASN A 233 6.24 -22.75 22.38
N ASP A 234 5.76 -21.80 23.18
CA ASP A 234 4.67 -20.89 22.81
C ASP A 234 5.07 -20.01 21.62
N CYS A 235 6.31 -19.50 21.60
CA CYS A 235 6.86 -18.74 20.49
C CYS A 235 6.98 -19.58 19.22
N ASP A 236 7.51 -20.80 19.31
CA ASP A 236 7.62 -21.73 18.18
C ASP A 236 6.25 -22.10 17.61
N LYS A 237 5.26 -22.31 18.48
CA LYS A 237 3.88 -22.57 18.07
C LYS A 237 3.27 -21.36 17.36
N MET A 238 3.43 -20.16 17.91
CA MET A 238 2.93 -18.93 17.28
C MET A 238 3.57 -18.69 15.91
N VAL A 239 4.89 -18.90 15.80
CA VAL A 239 5.61 -18.78 14.53
C VAL A 239 5.12 -19.81 13.53
N SER A 240 4.93 -21.06 13.95
CA SER A 240 4.41 -22.14 13.10
C SER A 240 3.00 -21.85 12.58
N GLU A 241 2.09 -21.39 13.46
CA GLU A 241 0.73 -21.00 13.07
C GLU A 241 0.71 -19.81 12.10
N LEU A 242 1.65 -18.86 12.25
CA LEU A 242 1.76 -17.71 11.35
C LEU A 242 2.33 -18.12 9.98
N LEU A 243 3.30 -19.03 9.96
CA LEU A 243 3.84 -19.61 8.73
C LEU A 243 2.79 -20.42 7.97
N GLU A 244 2.01 -21.24 8.67
CA GLU A 244 0.93 -22.03 8.07
C GLU A 244 -0.15 -21.13 7.46
N LYS A 245 -0.61 -20.11 8.21
CA LYS A 245 -1.54 -19.11 7.67
C LYS A 245 -0.99 -18.41 6.44
N ASN A 246 0.29 -18.00 6.45
CA ASN A 246 0.89 -17.37 5.28
C ASN A 246 0.96 -18.34 4.09
N HIS A 247 1.30 -19.60 4.32
CA HIS A 247 1.31 -20.63 3.28
C HIS A 247 -0.08 -20.82 2.66
N ASP A 248 -1.13 -20.86 3.47
CA ASP A 248 -2.52 -20.94 2.98
C ASP A 248 -2.92 -19.70 2.17
N LEU A 249 -2.50 -18.50 2.58
CA LEU A 249 -2.72 -17.26 1.82
C LEU A 249 -2.02 -17.32 0.45
N GLU A 250 -0.75 -17.72 0.44
CA GLU A 250 0.06 -17.88 -0.77
C GLU A 250 -0.56 -18.92 -1.71
N GLU A 251 -0.97 -20.09 -1.19
CA GLU A 251 -1.58 -21.15 -1.99
C GLU A 251 -2.91 -20.71 -2.60
N ARG A 252 -3.77 -20.00 -1.84
CA ARG A 252 -5.01 -19.44 -2.37
C ARG A 252 -4.76 -18.41 -3.46
N LEU A 253 -3.79 -17.52 -3.27
CA LEU A 253 -3.44 -16.51 -4.26
C LEU A 253 -2.90 -17.15 -5.55
N VAL A 254 -2.06 -18.18 -5.43
CA VAL A 254 -1.55 -18.94 -6.57
C VAL A 254 -2.68 -19.66 -7.31
N LYS A 255 -3.63 -20.28 -6.60
CA LYS A 255 -4.81 -20.91 -7.20
C LYS A 255 -5.66 -19.90 -7.98
N GLU A 256 -5.88 -18.71 -7.42
CA GLU A 256 -6.64 -17.65 -8.07
C GLU A 256 -5.95 -17.13 -9.33
N HIS A 257 -4.66 -16.79 -9.26
CA HIS A 257 -3.90 -16.38 -10.44
C HIS A 257 -3.88 -17.47 -11.52
N ARG A 258 -3.72 -18.74 -11.13
CA ARG A 258 -3.76 -19.87 -12.08
C ARG A 258 -5.12 -19.98 -12.76
N LYS A 259 -6.21 -19.74 -12.03
CA LYS A 259 -7.57 -19.73 -12.56
C LYS A 259 -7.76 -18.59 -13.55
N GLN A 260 -7.38 -17.36 -13.19
CA GLN A 260 -7.45 -16.19 -14.06
C GLN A 260 -6.64 -16.37 -15.35
N ILE A 261 -5.43 -16.94 -15.26
CA ILE A 261 -4.61 -17.26 -16.43
C ILE A 261 -5.33 -18.27 -17.33
N SER A 262 -5.93 -19.32 -16.76
CA SER A 262 -6.67 -20.33 -17.52
C SER A 262 -7.89 -19.73 -18.23
N GLU A 263 -8.64 -18.85 -17.55
CA GLU A 263 -9.80 -18.15 -18.12
C GLU A 263 -9.42 -17.20 -19.25
N LEU A 264 -8.32 -16.44 -19.09
CA LEU A 264 -7.81 -15.57 -20.15
C LEU A 264 -7.30 -16.38 -21.35
N GLN A 265 -6.61 -17.49 -21.12
CA GLN A 265 -6.17 -18.40 -22.18
C GLN A 265 -7.37 -18.98 -22.95
N GLN A 266 -8.43 -19.38 -22.25
CA GLN A 266 -9.65 -19.85 -22.88
C GLN A 266 -10.33 -18.76 -23.71
N ASN A 267 -10.45 -17.54 -23.18
CA ASN A 267 -11.06 -16.42 -23.91
C ASN A 267 -10.26 -16.07 -25.17
N LEU A 268 -8.93 -16.02 -25.07
CA LEU A 268 -8.05 -15.81 -26.23
C LEU A 268 -8.26 -16.89 -27.29
N PHE A 269 -8.34 -18.16 -26.88
CA PHE A 269 -8.62 -19.27 -27.79
C PHE A 269 -9.98 -19.13 -28.48
N GLU A 270 -11.04 -18.80 -27.74
CA GLU A 270 -12.38 -18.57 -28.30
C GLU A 270 -12.39 -17.40 -29.30
N LYS A 271 -11.64 -16.33 -29.02
CA LYS A 271 -11.48 -15.19 -29.94
C LYS A 271 -10.68 -15.56 -31.18
N GLU A 272 -9.64 -16.39 -31.05
CA GLU A 272 -8.86 -16.90 -32.16
C GLU A 272 -9.72 -17.76 -33.10
N CYS A 273 -10.50 -18.69 -32.55
CA CYS A 273 -11.46 -19.48 -33.34
C CYS A 273 -12.49 -18.60 -34.07
N ALA A 274 -13.05 -17.58 -33.40
CA ALA A 274 -14.00 -16.67 -34.05
C ALA A 274 -13.37 -15.83 -35.18
N LEU A 275 -12.11 -15.43 -35.03
CA LEU A 275 -11.36 -14.73 -36.09
C LEU A 275 -11.03 -15.66 -37.25
N ASP A 276 -10.69 -16.92 -36.99
CA ASP A 276 -10.48 -17.94 -38.01
C ASP A 276 -11.76 -18.16 -38.83
N GLU A 277 -12.91 -18.33 -38.17
CA GLU A 277 -14.20 -18.45 -38.84
C GLU A 277 -14.52 -17.21 -39.68
N MET A 278 -14.25 -16.00 -39.17
CA MET A 278 -14.46 -14.76 -39.91
C MET A 278 -13.55 -14.67 -41.13
N ARG A 279 -12.27 -15.04 -41.00
CA ARG A 279 -11.31 -15.07 -42.11
C ARG A 279 -11.80 -16.03 -43.20
N ASP A 280 -12.19 -17.24 -42.83
CA ASP A 280 -12.61 -18.27 -43.78
C ASP A 280 -13.86 -17.81 -44.55
N ASN A 281 -14.83 -17.18 -43.85
CA ASN A 281 -16.01 -16.58 -44.47
C ASN A 281 -15.66 -15.46 -45.48
N TYR A 282 -14.71 -14.58 -45.14
CA TYR A 282 -14.28 -13.52 -46.05
C TYR A 282 -13.52 -14.07 -47.25
N GLU A 283 -12.71 -15.10 -47.07
CA GLU A 283 -12.00 -15.78 -48.14
C GLU A 283 -12.99 -16.44 -49.12
N GLU A 284 -14.00 -17.14 -48.62
CA GLU A 284 -15.08 -17.70 -49.44
C GLU A 284 -15.84 -16.63 -50.22
N ALA A 285 -16.22 -15.52 -49.57
CA ALA A 285 -16.90 -14.41 -50.22
C ALA A 285 -16.04 -13.75 -51.31
N LEU A 286 -14.73 -13.58 -51.06
CA LEU A 286 -13.79 -13.06 -52.04
C LEU A 286 -13.69 -13.99 -53.25
N GLN A 287 -13.53 -15.30 -53.03
CA GLN A 287 -13.51 -16.30 -54.10
C GLN A 287 -14.80 -16.30 -54.93
N GLU A 288 -15.96 -16.11 -54.30
CA GLU A 288 -17.24 -16.00 -55.02
C GLU A 288 -17.30 -14.72 -55.89
N LYS A 289 -16.82 -13.59 -55.37
CA LYS A 289 -16.74 -12.33 -56.12
C LYS A 289 -15.75 -12.42 -57.28
N GLU A 290 -14.60 -13.06 -57.09
CA GLU A 290 -13.65 -13.33 -58.16
C GLU A 290 -14.24 -14.21 -59.26
N LYS A 291 -15.01 -15.25 -58.91
CA LYS A 291 -15.73 -16.09 -59.89
C LYS A 291 -16.72 -15.25 -60.69
N LYS A 292 -17.56 -14.44 -60.02
CA LYS A 292 -18.51 -13.52 -60.67
C LYS A 292 -17.80 -12.51 -61.59
N LEU A 293 -16.67 -11.96 -61.17
CA LEU A 293 -15.84 -11.07 -61.99
C LEU A 293 -15.30 -11.78 -63.23
N LYS A 294 -14.77 -13.00 -63.09
CA LYS A 294 -14.29 -13.82 -64.22
C LYS A 294 -15.42 -14.14 -65.20
N GLU A 295 -16.61 -14.45 -64.71
CA GLU A 295 -17.80 -14.68 -65.53
C GLU A 295 -18.17 -13.41 -66.32
N LEU A 296 -18.26 -12.25 -65.65
CA LEU A 296 -18.54 -10.97 -66.31
C LEU A 296 -17.46 -10.58 -67.33
N GLN A 297 -16.18 -10.80 -67.03
CA GLN A 297 -15.10 -10.59 -67.98
C GLN A 297 -15.27 -11.50 -69.22
N SER A 298 -15.69 -12.75 -69.02
CA SER A 298 -15.95 -13.68 -70.13
C SER A 298 -17.15 -13.26 -70.98
N THR A 299 -18.21 -12.69 -70.39
CA THR A 299 -19.38 -12.20 -71.14
C THR A 299 -19.03 -10.93 -71.92
N ILE A 300 -18.30 -9.99 -71.31
CA ILE A 300 -17.79 -8.80 -71.98
C ILE A 300 -16.92 -9.19 -73.18
N LYS A 301 -16.01 -10.15 -73.00
CA LYS A 301 -15.15 -10.64 -74.08
C LYS A 301 -15.98 -11.19 -75.25
N LYS A 302 -16.96 -12.05 -74.99
CA LYS A 302 -17.87 -12.58 -76.03
C LYS A 302 -18.68 -11.49 -76.73
N LEU A 303 -19.19 -10.51 -76.00
CA LEU A 303 -19.91 -9.36 -76.55
C LEU A 303 -19.00 -8.51 -77.45
N SER A 304 -17.77 -8.26 -77.03
CA SER A 304 -16.78 -7.52 -77.83
C SER A 304 -16.40 -8.27 -79.12
N GLU A 305 -16.19 -9.58 -79.04
CA GLU A 305 -15.93 -10.44 -80.21
C GLU A 305 -17.14 -10.47 -81.16
N SER A 306 -18.38 -10.45 -80.64
CA SER A 306 -19.58 -10.37 -81.49
C SER A 306 -19.79 -9.01 -82.16
N SER A 307 -19.31 -7.93 -81.55
CA SER A 307 -19.43 -6.57 -82.10
C SER A 307 -18.35 -6.30 -83.18
N GLN A 308 -17.19 -6.97 -83.10
CA GLN A 308 -16.13 -6.87 -84.10
C GLN A 308 -16.42 -7.60 -85.43
N VAL A 309 -17.47 -8.42 -85.54
CA VAL A 309 -17.85 -9.08 -86.82
C VAL A 309 -18.68 -8.14 -87.74
N GLY A 310 -18.96 -6.90 -87.32
CA GLY A 310 -19.89 -6.01 -88.02
C GLY A 310 -19.35 -4.70 -88.61
N LEU A 311 -18.04 -4.42 -88.59
CA LEU A 311 -17.51 -3.19 -89.22
C LEU A 311 -16.04 -3.32 -89.64
N ASN A 312 -15.78 -4.14 -90.68
CA ASN A 312 -14.56 -4.04 -91.47
C ASN A 312 -14.87 -3.16 -92.70
N ASP A 313 -14.44 -1.89 -92.66
CA ASP A 313 -13.97 -1.07 -93.81
C ASP A 313 -14.14 0.42 -93.52
N ILE A 314 -13.17 1.08 -92.85
CA ILE A 314 -12.62 2.42 -93.22
C ILE A 314 -11.17 2.51 -92.69
N PRO A 315 -10.17 2.98 -93.49
CA PRO A 315 -8.76 3.00 -93.09
C PRO A 315 -8.35 4.28 -92.33
N THR A 316 -7.42 4.10 -91.39
CA THR A 316 -6.30 4.98 -91.01
C THR A 316 -6.57 6.48 -90.87
N GLU A 317 -6.65 6.98 -89.63
CA GLU A 317 -5.77 8.07 -89.13
C GLU A 317 -6.06 8.45 -87.65
N CYS A 318 -4.98 8.41 -86.85
CA CYS A 318 -4.60 9.36 -85.80
C CYS A 318 -5.31 9.40 -84.43
N SER A 319 -4.48 9.69 -83.40
CA SER A 319 -4.75 10.01 -82.00
C SER A 319 -4.75 8.80 -81.05
N ASP A 320 -3.63 8.40 -80.43
CA ASP A 320 -2.85 9.17 -79.45
C ASP A 320 -3.75 9.72 -78.33
N TRP A 321 -4.11 8.83 -77.40
CA TRP A 321 -4.82 9.10 -76.14
C TRP A 321 -4.34 8.10 -75.08
N ASP A 322 -3.03 8.15 -74.81
CA ASP A 322 -2.41 7.61 -73.61
C ASP A 322 -1.91 8.80 -72.78
N ASP A 323 -2.83 9.67 -72.32
CA ASP A 323 -2.54 10.71 -71.31
C ASP A 323 -3.81 11.54 -70.93
N THR A 324 -4.75 10.93 -70.20
CA THR A 324 -5.84 11.70 -69.55
C THR A 324 -6.19 11.13 -68.17
N TRP A 325 -5.20 11.04 -67.29
CA TRP A 325 -5.39 11.04 -65.83
C TRP A 325 -5.65 12.46 -65.30
N ALA A 326 -6.53 13.22 -65.96
CA ALA A 326 -6.89 14.58 -65.56
C ALA A 326 -8.29 14.56 -64.93
N VAL A 327 -8.29 14.78 -63.62
CA VAL A 327 -9.43 15.12 -62.75
C VAL A 327 -10.37 16.12 -63.43
N PRO A 328 -11.70 15.95 -63.30
CA PRO A 328 -12.58 17.11 -63.27
C PRO A 328 -13.24 17.26 -61.90
N ASP A 329 -12.83 18.32 -61.21
CA ASP A 329 -13.59 18.95 -60.14
C ASP A 329 -14.84 19.62 -60.72
N GLU A 330 -15.94 19.45 -59.98
CA GLU A 330 -17.13 20.30 -59.86
C GLU A 330 -17.83 20.85 -61.12
N ASN A 331 -19.03 20.29 -61.36
CA ASN A 331 -20.32 21.00 -61.53
C ASN A 331 -21.21 20.27 -62.55
N MET A 332 -22.01 19.31 -62.07
CA MET A 332 -23.15 18.80 -62.83
C MET A 332 -24.36 18.71 -61.90
N ASP A 333 -25.18 19.74 -61.96
CA ASP A 333 -26.55 19.76 -61.45
C ASP A 333 -27.34 18.58 -62.05
N ILE A 334 -27.69 17.61 -61.20
CA ILE A 334 -28.79 16.69 -61.46
C ILE A 334 -29.82 16.87 -60.34
N SER A 335 -30.91 17.48 -60.77
CA SER A 335 -32.18 17.66 -60.09
C SER A 335 -32.80 16.37 -59.52
N SER A 336 -33.29 16.49 -58.28
CA SER A 336 -34.46 15.82 -57.65
C SER A 336 -34.23 14.49 -56.86
N PRO A 337 -34.95 14.26 -55.73
CA PRO A 337 -34.33 14.48 -54.41
C PRO A 337 -34.73 13.46 -53.27
N THR A 338 -34.03 13.60 -52.15
CA THR A 338 -34.50 13.43 -50.75
C THR A 338 -34.39 12.08 -50.02
N ALA A 339 -34.13 10.91 -50.62
CA ALA A 339 -34.06 9.66 -49.82
C ALA A 339 -32.64 9.21 -49.42
N CYS A 340 -31.63 9.46 -50.26
CA CYS A 340 -30.27 8.93 -50.03
C CYS A 340 -29.36 9.91 -49.27
N ASN A 341 -29.71 11.19 -49.22
CA ASN A 341 -28.89 12.22 -48.59
C ASN A 341 -29.02 12.22 -47.06
N GLU A 342 -30.18 11.82 -46.53
CA GLU A 342 -30.38 11.67 -45.08
C GLU A 342 -29.52 10.51 -44.55
N SER A 343 -29.58 9.33 -45.18
CA SER A 343 -28.81 8.16 -44.76
C SER A 343 -27.29 8.36 -44.87
N CYS A 344 -26.78 8.97 -45.96
CA CYS A 344 -25.35 9.29 -46.04
C CYS A 344 -24.93 10.33 -44.99
N LYS A 345 -25.78 11.30 -44.66
CA LYS A 345 -25.49 12.33 -43.65
C LYS A 345 -25.58 11.77 -42.22
N GLU A 346 -26.52 10.85 -41.97
CA GLU A 346 -26.64 10.08 -40.74
C GLU A 346 -25.41 9.17 -40.55
N HIS A 347 -24.95 8.49 -41.60
CA HIS A 347 -23.73 7.69 -41.53
C HIS A 347 -22.49 8.56 -41.28
N LEU A 348 -22.38 9.73 -41.91
CA LEU A 348 -21.29 10.68 -41.64
C LEU A 348 -21.33 11.22 -40.20
N GLN A 349 -22.51 11.56 -39.68
CA GLN A 349 -22.68 11.95 -38.28
C GLN A 349 -22.38 10.81 -37.31
N GLN A 350 -22.72 9.57 -37.68
CA GLN A 350 -22.41 8.40 -36.87
C GLN A 350 -20.91 8.08 -36.87
N ILE A 351 -20.23 8.27 -38.00
CA ILE A 351 -18.77 8.18 -38.09
C ILE A 351 -18.12 9.27 -37.24
N GLU A 352 -18.60 10.51 -37.31
CA GLU A 352 -18.08 11.63 -36.51
C GLU A 352 -18.33 11.43 -35.01
N SER A 353 -19.49 10.90 -34.63
CA SER A 353 -19.81 10.53 -33.25
C SER A 353 -18.93 9.39 -32.74
N LEU A 354 -18.72 8.35 -33.55
CA LEU A 354 -17.84 7.22 -33.21
C LEU A 354 -16.37 7.67 -33.15
N GLN A 355 -15.94 8.58 -34.02
CA GLN A 355 -14.60 9.18 -33.93
C GLN A 355 -14.43 9.99 -32.66
N SER A 356 -15.42 10.82 -32.30
CA SER A 356 -15.44 11.55 -31.03
C SER A 356 -15.38 10.59 -29.83
N GLU A 357 -16.17 9.51 -29.85
CA GLU A 357 -16.21 8.52 -28.79
C GLU A 357 -14.92 7.69 -28.68
N VAL A 358 -14.30 7.34 -29.81
CA VAL A 358 -12.98 6.72 -29.87
C VAL A 358 -11.90 7.67 -29.36
N THR A 359 -11.95 8.97 -29.68
CA THR A 359 -11.01 9.94 -29.12
C THR A 359 -11.18 10.11 -27.61
N LYS A 360 -12.42 10.09 -27.12
CA LYS A 360 -12.74 10.13 -25.69
C LYS A 360 -12.27 8.88 -24.96
N CYS A 361 -12.56 7.70 -25.51
CA CYS A 361 -12.10 6.42 -24.97
C CYS A 361 -10.56 6.33 -25.00
N ASN A 362 -9.91 6.84 -26.05
CA ASN A 362 -8.45 6.93 -26.09
C ASN A 362 -7.88 7.93 -25.08
N SER A 363 -8.54 9.07 -24.80
CA SER A 363 -8.13 9.96 -23.72
C SER A 363 -8.32 9.33 -22.34
N GLU A 364 -9.42 8.60 -22.14
CA GLU A 364 -9.72 7.91 -20.89
C GLU A 364 -8.76 6.74 -20.66
N ILE A 365 -8.40 5.99 -21.72
CA ILE A 365 -7.34 4.96 -21.67
C ILE A 365 -5.99 5.60 -21.36
N LYS A 366 -5.67 6.78 -21.90
CA LYS A 366 -4.44 7.50 -21.55
C LYS A 366 -4.46 7.93 -20.08
N GLU A 367 -5.56 8.47 -19.58
CA GLU A 367 -5.72 8.85 -18.17
C GLU A 367 -5.65 7.62 -17.25
N LEU A 368 -6.32 6.52 -17.60
CA LEU A 368 -6.26 5.26 -16.87
C LEU A 368 -4.85 4.67 -16.89
N LYS A 369 -4.12 4.71 -18.00
CA LYS A 369 -2.71 4.28 -18.07
C LYS A 369 -1.79 5.11 -17.17
N ILE A 370 -2.07 6.41 -17.03
CA ILE A 370 -1.36 7.30 -16.10
C ILE A 370 -1.72 6.94 -14.65
N LEU A 371 -3.01 6.72 -14.35
CA LEU A 371 -3.52 6.39 -13.02
C LEU A 371 -3.06 5.01 -12.54
N LEU A 372 -2.92 4.06 -13.46
CA LEU A 372 -2.44 2.69 -13.22
C LEU A 372 -0.91 2.55 -13.30
N ARG A 373 -0.17 3.67 -13.46
CA ARG A 373 1.32 3.71 -13.57
C ARG A 373 1.91 2.84 -14.68
N LEU A 374 1.14 2.50 -15.71
CA LEU A 374 1.61 1.69 -16.84
C LEU A 374 2.35 2.51 -17.91
N SER A 375 2.27 3.84 -17.85
CA SER A 375 3.13 4.76 -18.62
C SER A 375 3.29 6.09 -17.87
N PRO A 376 4.52 6.62 -17.68
CA PRO A 376 4.70 7.92 -17.05
C PRO A 376 4.24 9.06 -18.00
N PRO A 377 3.50 10.07 -17.51
CA PRO A 377 3.37 11.33 -18.24
C PRO A 377 4.73 12.02 -18.32
N GLU A 378 5.10 12.53 -19.50
CA GLU A 378 6.33 13.32 -19.69
C GLU A 378 6.41 14.58 -18.79
N SER A 379 5.31 14.97 -18.13
CA SER A 379 5.25 16.07 -17.16
C SER A 379 5.29 15.65 -15.68
N MET A 380 5.35 14.35 -15.37
CA MET A 380 5.27 13.81 -14.00
C MET A 380 6.58 13.30 -13.42
N VAL A 381 7.71 13.69 -14.01
CA VAL A 381 9.05 13.48 -13.39
C VAL A 381 9.23 14.35 -12.12
N ASN A 382 8.34 15.31 -11.84
CA ASN A 382 8.61 16.34 -10.83
C ASN A 382 7.76 16.37 -9.55
N SER A 383 6.78 15.48 -9.32
CA SER A 383 5.82 15.69 -8.22
C SER A 383 5.75 14.61 -7.12
N CYS A 384 6.62 13.60 -7.12
CA CYS A 384 6.73 12.66 -5.98
C CYS A 384 7.87 13.03 -5.02
N ARG A 385 8.05 14.32 -4.72
CA ARG A 385 9.31 14.88 -4.18
C ARG A 385 9.30 15.30 -2.71
N ASN A 386 8.34 14.85 -1.90
CA ASN A 386 8.20 15.33 -0.52
C ASN A 386 8.34 14.26 0.58
N ASP A 387 8.89 13.07 0.29
CA ASP A 387 9.34 12.15 1.34
C ASP A 387 10.88 12.02 1.31
N PRO A 388 11.61 12.54 2.32
CA PRO A 388 13.07 12.43 2.41
C PRO A 388 13.56 11.00 2.67
N SER A 389 12.68 10.00 2.81
CA SER A 389 13.06 8.62 3.08
C SER A 389 12.97 7.65 1.88
N GLN A 390 12.44 8.08 0.72
CA GLN A 390 12.28 7.21 -0.46
C GLN A 390 12.56 7.90 -1.81
N SER A 391 13.62 8.70 -1.94
CA SER A 391 14.07 9.12 -3.27
C SER A 391 14.90 8.02 -3.92
N ILE A 392 14.27 7.23 -4.80
CA ILE A 392 14.99 6.37 -5.74
C ILE A 392 15.90 7.29 -6.59
N PRO A 393 17.20 6.99 -6.76
CA PRO A 393 18.11 7.80 -7.57
C PRO A 393 17.54 7.99 -8.98
N GLU A 394 17.73 9.17 -9.58
CA GLU A 394 17.29 9.43 -10.96
C GLU A 394 17.86 8.37 -11.92
N PRO A 395 17.21 8.02 -13.04
CA PRO A 395 17.64 6.91 -13.90
C PRO A 395 19.13 6.97 -14.32
N THR A 396 19.67 8.18 -14.51
CA THR A 396 21.08 8.44 -14.79
C THR A 396 21.98 8.30 -13.56
N GLU A 397 21.53 8.75 -12.38
CA GLU A 397 22.21 8.54 -11.11
C GLU A 397 22.23 7.05 -10.72
N PHE A 398 21.19 6.28 -11.08
CA PHE A 398 21.10 4.85 -10.80
C PHE A 398 22.11 4.04 -11.62
N GLU A 399 22.28 4.34 -12.91
CA GLU A 399 23.32 3.72 -13.73
C GLU A 399 24.73 4.08 -13.23
N TYR A 400 24.94 5.35 -12.86
CA TYR A 400 26.20 5.79 -12.25
C TYR A 400 26.46 5.06 -10.93
N LEU A 401 25.45 4.97 -10.06
CA LEU A 401 25.50 4.29 -8.77
C LEU A 401 25.86 2.80 -8.93
N LYS A 402 25.26 2.13 -9.91
CA LYS A 402 25.56 0.72 -10.21
C LYS A 402 27.03 0.53 -10.58
N ASN A 403 27.58 1.43 -11.39
CA ASN A 403 28.99 1.36 -11.81
C ASN A 403 29.96 1.60 -10.64
N ILE A 404 29.70 2.61 -9.80
CA ILE A 404 30.57 2.89 -8.64
C ILE A 404 30.46 1.83 -7.54
N ILE A 405 29.29 1.21 -7.34
CA ILE A 405 29.13 0.09 -6.40
C ILE A 405 29.91 -1.13 -6.90
N TYR A 406 29.84 -1.43 -8.19
CA TYR A 406 30.62 -2.53 -8.77
C TYR A 406 32.13 -2.33 -8.55
N GLU A 407 32.66 -1.16 -8.86
CA GLU A 407 34.07 -0.84 -8.66
C GLU A 407 34.47 -0.87 -7.17
N TYR A 408 33.57 -0.44 -6.27
CA TYR A 408 33.75 -0.53 -4.82
C TYR A 408 33.83 -1.98 -4.33
N MET A 409 32.94 -2.86 -4.83
CA MET A 409 32.97 -4.29 -4.49
C MET A 409 34.21 -5.00 -5.04
N MET A 410 34.76 -4.51 -6.15
CA MET A 410 36.04 -4.98 -6.71
C MET A 410 37.26 -4.43 -5.95
N GLY A 411 37.05 -3.56 -4.94
CA GLY A 411 38.09 -3.07 -4.04
C GLY A 411 38.97 -1.95 -4.62
N LYS A 412 38.51 -1.26 -5.67
CA LYS A 412 39.24 -0.13 -6.27
C LYS A 412 38.84 1.17 -5.58
N GLU A 413 39.82 1.96 -5.17
CA GLU A 413 39.64 3.26 -4.47
C GLU A 413 38.46 3.33 -3.46
N PRO A 414 38.34 2.37 -2.54
CA PRO A 414 37.12 2.15 -1.78
C PRO A 414 36.76 3.30 -0.82
N VAL A 415 37.74 4.05 -0.30
CA VAL A 415 37.47 5.24 0.52
C VAL A 415 36.86 6.36 -0.32
N THR A 416 37.32 6.54 -1.56
CA THR A 416 36.77 7.54 -2.49
C THR A 416 35.39 7.11 -2.97
N LEU A 417 35.23 5.86 -3.38
CA LEU A 417 33.94 5.34 -3.85
C LEU A 417 32.89 5.31 -2.73
N ALA A 418 33.26 5.01 -1.49
CA ALA A 418 32.34 5.10 -0.35
C ALA A 418 31.80 6.52 -0.12
N LYS A 419 32.63 7.56 -0.33
CA LYS A 419 32.20 8.97 -0.26
C LYS A 419 31.22 9.31 -1.39
N VAL A 420 31.51 8.84 -2.59
CA VAL A 420 30.64 9.07 -3.76
C VAL A 420 29.31 8.35 -3.59
N ILE A 421 29.32 7.09 -3.14
CA ILE A 421 28.09 6.31 -2.87
C ILE A 421 27.24 6.99 -1.79
N ALA A 422 27.85 7.45 -0.69
CA ALA A 422 27.14 8.16 0.37
C ALA A 422 26.53 9.49 -0.11
N ALA A 423 27.21 10.20 -1.02
CA ALA A 423 26.70 11.44 -1.61
C ALA A 423 25.53 11.18 -2.58
N VAL A 424 25.64 10.18 -3.46
CA VAL A 424 24.57 9.81 -4.42
C VAL A 424 23.33 9.29 -3.70
N LEU A 425 23.51 8.49 -2.64
CA LEU A 425 22.42 7.97 -1.80
C LEU A 425 21.96 8.94 -0.71
N ARG A 426 22.52 10.16 -0.67
CA ARG A 426 22.16 11.22 0.29
C ARG A 426 22.16 10.75 1.75
N PHE A 427 23.19 10.01 2.14
CA PHE A 427 23.36 9.59 3.53
C PHE A 427 23.48 10.82 4.45
N SER A 428 22.93 10.72 5.65
CA SER A 428 23.15 11.74 6.68
C SER A 428 24.65 11.86 6.99
N ASP A 429 25.09 13.05 7.41
CA ASP A 429 26.51 13.31 7.73
C ASP A 429 27.07 12.30 8.74
N LEU A 430 26.24 11.86 9.69
CA LEU A 430 26.59 10.84 10.68
C LEU A 430 26.85 9.48 10.03
N GLN A 431 25.96 9.02 9.15
CA GLN A 431 26.11 7.75 8.42
C GLN A 431 27.32 7.79 7.50
N THR A 432 27.51 8.90 6.78
CA THR A 432 28.66 9.12 5.89
C THR A 432 29.98 9.02 6.66
N GLN A 433 30.10 9.68 7.81
CA GLN A 433 31.30 9.58 8.65
C GLN A 433 31.55 8.17 9.19
N GLN A 434 30.50 7.43 9.57
CA GLN A 434 30.65 6.05 10.06
C GLN A 434 31.17 5.11 8.96
N VAL A 435 30.64 5.23 7.75
CA VAL A 435 31.07 4.43 6.59
C VAL A 435 32.53 4.74 6.25
N ILE A 436 32.90 6.03 6.17
CA ILE A 436 34.28 6.44 5.86
C ILE A 436 35.26 5.91 6.91
N ARG A 437 34.97 6.05 8.21
CA ARG A 437 35.87 5.55 9.27
C ARG A 437 36.06 4.04 9.22
N ARG A 438 35.00 3.27 8.94
CA ARG A 438 35.11 1.81 8.77
C ARG A 438 35.97 1.46 7.57
N GLU A 439 35.81 2.18 6.48
CA GLU A 439 36.57 1.91 5.26
C GLU A 439 38.04 2.30 5.43
N GLU A 440 38.35 3.42 6.07
CA GLU A 440 39.72 3.82 6.43
C GLU A 440 40.38 2.80 7.38
N ALA A 441 39.65 2.28 8.37
CA ALA A 441 40.18 1.24 9.26
C ALA A 441 40.50 -0.07 8.53
N ARG A 442 39.63 -0.49 7.60
CA ARG A 442 39.86 -1.66 6.74
C ARG A 442 41.06 -1.48 5.80
N HIS A 443 41.23 -0.27 5.27
CA HIS A 443 42.34 0.06 4.36
C HIS A 443 43.66 0.29 5.08
N SER A 444 43.63 0.76 6.32
CA SER A 444 44.84 0.91 7.13
C SER A 444 45.41 -0.42 7.66
N THR A 445 44.65 -1.51 7.53
CA THR A 445 45.04 -2.85 8.01
C THR A 445 45.54 -3.77 6.87
N ARG A 446 45.49 -3.30 5.62
CA ARG A 446 46.14 -3.93 4.45
C ARG A 446 47.39 -3.16 4.10
#